data_AF-A0A923NXB5-F1
#
_entry.id   AF-A0A923NXB5-F1
#
_cell.length_a   1.000
_cell.length_b   1.000
_cell.length_c   1.000
_cell.angle_alpha   90.00
_cell.angle_beta   90.00
_cell.angle_gamma   90.00
#
_symmetry.space_group_name_H-M   'P 1'
#
loop_
_entity.id
_entity.type
_entity.pdbx_description
1 polymer ?
#
loop_
_entity_poly.entity_id
_entity_poly.type
_entity_poly.pdbx_seq_one_letter_code
_entity_poly.pdbx_strand_id
1 'polypeptide(L)'
;MRTLQILKTLWDCRKEILLDFKIKIDLIAFQKEWRKNNPNNSTVAGCKFNSDKVEIGEYTYGTLNIHCWDNPAEHLKIGNFCSIAENVHFLLGGMHPTGKITTYPYRGGGNEYAIN
;
A
#
# COMPACT_ATOMS: atom_id res chain seq x y z
N MET A 1 -22.94 -18.41 -30.25
CA MET A 1 -22.18 -17.21 -29.83
C MET A 1 -22.72 -16.57 -28.54
N ARG A 2 -24.02 -16.29 -28.41
CA ARG A 2 -24.62 -15.59 -27.23
C ARG A 2 -24.48 -16.35 -25.90
N THR A 3 -24.64 -17.67 -25.90
CA THR A 3 -24.52 -18.53 -24.71
C THR A 3 -23.09 -18.58 -24.14
N LEU A 4 -22.08 -18.67 -25.01
CA LEU A 4 -20.68 -18.61 -24.59
C LEU A 4 -20.32 -17.25 -23.97
N GLN A 5 -20.87 -16.16 -24.50
CA GLN A 5 -20.68 -14.83 -23.92
C GLN A 5 -21.26 -14.73 -22.52
N ILE A 6 -22.47 -15.26 -22.28
CA ILE A 6 -23.10 -15.27 -20.96
C ILE A 6 -22.28 -16.09 -19.96
N LEU A 7 -21.82 -17.28 -20.35
CA LEU A 7 -20.97 -18.12 -19.49
C LEU A 7 -19.65 -17.45 -19.13
N LYS A 8 -19.02 -16.76 -20.10
CA LYS A 8 -17.81 -15.98 -19.86
C LYS A 8 -18.06 -14.85 -18.86
N THR A 9 -19.14 -14.07 -19.03
CA THR A 9 -19.51 -13.01 -18.10
C THR A 9 -19.75 -13.55 -16.68
N LEU A 10 -20.48 -14.66 -16.54
CA LEU A 10 -20.72 -15.28 -15.22
C LEU A 10 -19.42 -15.76 -14.56
N TRP A 11 -18.50 -16.32 -15.34
CA TRP A 11 -17.19 -16.74 -14.86
C TRP A 11 -16.34 -15.55 -14.41
N ASP A 12 -16.33 -14.47 -15.18
CA ASP A 12 -15.60 -13.25 -14.86
C ASP A 12 -16.19 -12.61 -13.58
N CYS A 13 -17.52 -12.49 -13.47
CA CYS A 13 -18.16 -12.02 -12.23
C CYS A 13 -17.79 -12.88 -11.01
N ARG A 14 -17.77 -14.21 -11.15
CA ARG A 14 -17.34 -15.11 -10.08
C ARG A 14 -15.88 -14.83 -9.67
N LYS A 15 -14.98 -14.62 -10.63
CA LYS A 15 -13.57 -14.32 -10.36
C LYS A 15 -13.42 -13.01 -9.59
N GLU A 16 -14.12 -11.96 -10.01
CA GLU A 16 -14.08 -10.66 -9.34
C GLU A 16 -14.56 -10.77 -7.89
N ILE A 17 -15.66 -11.50 -7.65
CA ILE A 17 -16.17 -11.76 -6.29
C ILE A 17 -15.12 -12.49 -5.45
N LEU A 18 -14.55 -13.58 -5.98
CA LEU A 18 -13.52 -14.35 -5.25
C LEU A 18 -12.27 -13.51 -4.95
N LEU A 19 -11.88 -12.63 -5.88
CA LEU A 19 -10.76 -11.73 -5.72
C LEU A 19 -11.02 -10.70 -4.61
N ASP A 20 -12.21 -10.08 -4.59
CA ASP A 20 -12.61 -9.14 -3.53
C ASP A 20 -12.61 -9.81 -2.15
N PHE A 21 -13.16 -11.02 -2.05
CA PHE A 21 -13.09 -11.81 -0.82
C PHE A 21 -11.65 -12.10 -0.39
N LYS A 22 -10.78 -12.49 -1.33
CA LYS A 22 -9.37 -12.75 -1.03
C LYS A 22 -8.67 -11.49 -0.52
N ILE A 23 -8.85 -10.35 -1.20
CA ILE A 23 -8.26 -9.06 -0.81
C ILE A 23 -8.70 -8.68 0.61
N LYS A 24 -9.99 -8.84 0.94
CA LYS A 24 -10.51 -8.56 2.28
C LYS A 24 -9.91 -9.48 3.34
N ILE A 25 -9.84 -10.79 3.07
CA ILE A 25 -9.24 -11.76 3.99
C ILE A 25 -7.75 -11.45 4.23
N ASP A 26 -7.01 -11.16 3.15
CA ASP A 26 -5.60 -10.81 3.21
C ASP A 26 -5.37 -9.53 4.03
N LEU A 27 -6.23 -8.52 3.88
CA LEU A 27 -6.18 -7.29 4.67
C LEU A 27 -6.46 -7.55 6.15
N ILE A 28 -7.47 -8.36 6.47
CA ILE A 28 -7.80 -8.72 7.87
C ILE A 28 -6.64 -9.47 8.52
N ALA A 29 -6.02 -10.41 7.81
CA ALA A 29 -4.85 -11.13 8.29
C ALA A 29 -3.69 -10.17 8.57
N PHE A 30 -3.42 -9.25 7.64
CA PHE A 30 -2.39 -8.23 7.80
C PHE A 30 -2.66 -7.27 8.96
N GLN A 31 -3.90 -6.82 9.15
CA GLN A 31 -4.29 -5.96 10.29
C GLN A 31 -4.05 -6.66 11.64
N LYS A 32 -4.32 -7.97 11.72
CA LYS A 32 -4.03 -8.76 12.94
C LYS A 32 -2.54 -8.86 13.22
N GLU A 33 -1.74 -9.11 12.18
CA GLU A 33 -0.28 -9.14 12.30
C GLU A 33 0.28 -7.77 12.71
N TRP A 34 -0.18 -6.70 12.06
CA TRP A 34 0.17 -5.32 12.39
C TRP A 34 -0.09 -5.01 13.87
N ARG A 35 -1.29 -5.34 14.36
CA ARG A 35 -1.69 -5.15 15.75
C ARG A 35 -0.83 -5.94 16.73
N LYS A 36 -0.43 -7.16 16.38
CA LYS A 36 0.46 -8.01 17.19
C LYS A 36 1.86 -7.38 17.30
N ASN A 37 2.38 -6.83 16.20
CA ASN A 37 3.73 -6.26 16.15
C ASN A 37 3.81 -4.83 16.69
N ASN A 38 2.68 -4.13 16.82
CA ASN A 38 2.61 -2.74 17.25
C ASN A 38 1.76 -2.53 18.52
N PRO A 39 2.03 -3.24 19.64
CA PRO A 39 1.19 -3.21 20.83
C PRO A 39 1.10 -1.82 21.51
N ASN A 40 2.13 -0.98 21.36
CA ASN A 40 2.25 0.29 22.10
C ASN A 40 1.59 1.50 21.41
N ASN A 41 1.03 1.32 20.22
CA ASN A 41 0.27 2.36 19.52
C ASN A 41 -1.13 1.85 19.18
N SER A 42 -2.05 2.68 18.69
CA SER A 42 -3.43 2.29 18.35
C SER A 42 -3.72 2.49 16.86
N THR A 43 -2.70 2.31 16.02
CA THR A 43 -2.86 2.41 14.57
C THR A 43 -3.49 1.16 13.95
N VAL A 44 -4.24 1.37 12.87
CA VAL A 44 -4.87 0.31 12.06
C VAL A 44 -4.40 0.45 10.62
N ALA A 45 -4.03 -0.66 9.99
CA ALA A 45 -3.70 -0.69 8.56
C ALA A 45 -4.97 -0.52 7.70
N GLY A 46 -5.09 0.60 6.99
CA GLY A 46 -6.20 0.84 6.05
C GLY A 46 -6.02 0.15 4.70
N CYS A 47 -4.78 -0.19 4.36
CA CYS A 47 -4.39 -0.99 3.20
C CYS A 47 -3.24 -1.93 3.59
N LYS A 48 -2.91 -2.88 2.69
CA LYS A 48 -1.73 -3.73 2.85
C LYS A 48 -0.49 -2.98 2.35
N PHE A 49 0.58 -3.01 3.13
CA PHE A 49 1.87 -2.38 2.80
C PHE A 49 3.02 -3.23 3.35
N ASN A 50 4.25 -2.91 2.96
CA ASN A 50 5.43 -3.55 3.54
C ASN A 50 5.67 -3.02 4.96
N SER A 51 5.39 -3.84 5.97
CA SER A 51 5.51 -3.47 7.39
C SER A 51 6.95 -3.17 7.81
N ASP A 52 7.94 -3.78 7.14
CA ASP A 52 9.36 -3.62 7.49
C ASP A 52 9.88 -2.22 7.17
N LYS A 53 9.11 -1.45 6.37
CA LYS A 53 9.42 -0.06 6.00
C LYS A 53 8.68 0.97 6.84
N VAL A 54 7.96 0.56 7.88
CA VAL A 54 7.06 1.45 8.63
C VAL A 54 7.32 1.34 10.14
N GLU A 55 7.78 2.44 10.72
CA GLU A 55 7.99 2.60 12.16
C GLU A 55 6.96 3.59 12.74
N ILE A 56 6.19 3.17 13.75
CA ILE A 56 5.20 4.01 14.43
C ILE A 56 5.51 4.09 15.92
N GLY A 57 5.66 5.32 16.41
CA GLY A 57 5.88 5.62 17.82
C GLY A 57 4.69 5.30 18.73
N GLU A 58 4.95 5.32 20.04
CA GLU A 58 3.99 4.96 21.08
C GLU A 58 2.81 5.93 21.15
N TYR A 59 1.66 5.43 21.58
CA TYR A 59 0.41 6.18 21.75
C TYR A 59 -0.08 6.94 20.51
N THR A 60 0.51 6.68 19.35
CA THR A 60 0.03 7.19 18.06
C THR A 60 -1.20 6.39 17.62
N TYR A 61 -2.20 7.06 17.06
CA TYR A 61 -3.46 6.41 16.64
C TYR A 61 -3.93 6.88 15.27
N GLY A 62 -4.83 6.10 14.67
CA GLY A 62 -5.49 6.40 13.40
C GLY A 62 -5.24 5.35 12.32
N THR A 63 -5.74 5.63 11.12
CA THR A 63 -5.68 4.70 9.98
C THR A 63 -4.47 4.99 9.10
N LEU A 64 -3.69 3.94 8.81
CA LEU A 64 -2.51 4.00 7.95
C LEU A 64 -2.89 3.60 6.52
N ASN A 65 -3.04 4.59 5.64
CA ASN A 65 -3.18 4.36 4.20
C ASN A 65 -1.83 4.65 3.51
N ILE A 66 -0.99 3.62 3.42
CA ILE A 66 0.40 3.73 2.95
C ILE A 66 0.51 3.14 1.54
N HIS A 67 1.14 3.89 0.64
CA HIS A 67 1.43 3.48 -0.72
C HIS A 67 2.95 3.42 -0.93
N CYS A 68 3.44 2.25 -1.34
CA CYS A 68 4.86 1.97 -1.55
C CYS A 68 5.08 1.31 -2.93
N TRP A 69 6.27 1.52 -3.51
CA TRP A 69 6.63 1.02 -4.86
C TRP A 69 7.92 0.20 -4.85
N ASP A 70 8.18 -0.48 -3.72
CA ASP A 70 9.30 -1.41 -3.53
C ASP A 70 10.70 -0.81 -3.74
N ASN A 71 10.85 0.53 -3.72
CA ASN A 71 12.17 1.12 -3.70
C ASN A 71 12.84 0.86 -2.33
N PRO A 72 14.08 0.31 -2.29
CA PRO A 72 14.77 -0.02 -1.05
C PRO A 72 14.94 1.15 -0.07
N ALA A 73 14.98 2.39 -0.56
CA ALA A 73 15.16 3.59 0.26
C ALA A 73 13.83 4.14 0.85
N GLU A 74 12.67 3.58 0.45
CA GLU A 74 11.38 4.01 0.99
C GLU A 74 11.24 3.62 2.46
N HIS A 75 10.92 4.59 3.32
CA HIS A 75 10.65 4.35 4.73
C HIS A 75 9.65 5.39 5.27
N LEU A 76 8.77 4.97 6.18
CA LEU A 76 7.87 5.85 6.92
C LEU A 76 8.17 5.76 8.40
N LYS A 77 8.45 6.90 9.02
CA LYS A 77 8.61 7.02 10.47
C LYS A 77 7.63 8.04 11.02
N ILE A 78 6.76 7.61 11.93
CA ILE A 78 5.86 8.49 12.68
C ILE A 78 6.28 8.46 14.15
N GLY A 79 6.38 9.63 14.78
CA GLY A 79 6.78 9.76 16.18
C GLY A 79 5.73 9.27 17.17
N ASN A 80 5.98 9.54 18.46
CA ASN A 80 5.05 9.22 19.55
C ASN A 80 3.92 10.25 19.65
N PHE A 81 2.79 9.86 20.24
CA PHE A 81 1.65 10.72 20.58
C PHE A 81 1.07 11.50 19.40
N CYS A 82 1.15 10.93 18.19
CA CYS A 82 0.60 11.54 16.98
C CYS A 82 -0.86 11.12 16.75
N SER A 83 -1.65 12.04 16.20
CA SER A 83 -3.05 11.81 15.84
C SER A 83 -3.18 11.79 14.32
N ILE A 84 -3.52 10.66 13.73
CA ILE A 84 -3.69 10.50 12.29
C ILE A 84 -5.20 10.52 11.98
N ALA A 85 -5.64 11.55 11.28
CA ALA A 85 -7.05 11.70 10.91
C ALA A 85 -7.48 10.64 9.87
N GLU A 86 -8.80 10.50 9.70
CA GLU A 86 -9.36 9.69 8.62
C GLU A 86 -8.91 10.23 7.25
N ASN A 87 -8.73 9.32 6.28
CA ASN A 87 -8.33 9.64 4.90
C ASN A 87 -6.97 10.34 4.75
N VAL A 88 -6.07 10.22 5.73
CA VAL A 88 -4.65 10.57 5.54
C VAL A 88 -3.98 9.48 4.69
N HIS A 89 -3.23 9.90 3.67
CA HIS A 89 -2.48 9.02 2.78
C HIS A 89 -0.99 9.33 2.82
N PHE A 90 -0.17 8.30 2.97
CA PHE A 90 1.29 8.38 2.93
C PHE A 90 1.78 7.81 1.59
N LEU A 91 2.46 8.62 0.79
CA LEU A 91 3.06 8.22 -0.48
C LEU A 91 4.57 8.13 -0.28
N LEU A 92 5.15 6.92 -0.30
CA LEU A 92 6.57 6.73 0.05
C LEU A 92 7.51 6.81 -1.16
N GLY A 93 6.98 6.83 -2.38
CA GLY A 93 7.78 6.89 -3.60
C GLY A 93 6.94 7.10 -4.85
N GLY A 94 7.38 6.49 -5.96
CA GLY A 94 6.70 6.61 -7.25
C GLY A 94 6.96 7.93 -7.99
N MET A 95 8.06 8.64 -7.68
CA MET A 95 8.39 9.90 -8.35
C MET A 95 8.82 9.71 -9.81
N HIS A 96 8.39 10.65 -10.65
CA HIS A 96 8.78 10.75 -12.05
C HIS A 96 10.13 11.45 -12.23
N PRO A 97 10.93 11.07 -13.24
CA PRO A 97 12.22 11.72 -13.50
C PRO A 97 12.02 13.16 -13.96
N THR A 98 12.29 14.15 -13.11
CA THR A 98 12.17 15.57 -13.45
C THR A 98 13.42 16.16 -14.08
N GLY A 99 14.58 15.50 -13.94
CA GLY A 99 15.86 15.90 -14.53
C GLY A 99 16.11 15.39 -15.95
N LYS A 100 15.15 14.68 -16.56
CA LYS A 100 15.25 14.18 -17.94
C LYS A 100 14.46 15.07 -18.89
N ILE A 101 14.66 14.89 -20.20
CA ILE A 101 13.92 15.60 -21.26
C ILE A 101 12.40 15.43 -21.11
N THR A 102 11.96 14.30 -20.54
CA THR A 102 10.55 14.00 -20.26
C THR A 102 10.38 13.42 -18.87
N THR A 103 9.25 13.73 -18.24
CA THR A 103 8.78 13.11 -17.00
C THR A 103 8.11 11.75 -17.24
N TYR A 104 7.97 11.32 -18.50
CA TYR A 104 7.44 10.00 -18.83
C TYR A 104 8.40 8.89 -18.35
N PRO A 105 7.90 7.86 -17.64
CA PRO A 105 8.72 6.80 -17.08
C PRO A 105 9.12 5.79 -18.17
N TYR A 106 10.02 6.19 -19.07
CA TYR A 106 10.59 5.28 -20.06
C TYR A 106 11.46 4.23 -19.36
N ARG A 107 11.27 2.94 -19.71
CA ARG A 107 11.98 1.77 -19.14
C ARG A 107 13.50 1.71 -19.43
N GLY A 108 14.12 2.82 -19.85
CA GLY A 108 15.50 2.89 -20.35
C GLY A 108 16.42 3.78 -19.52
N GLY A 109 16.49 3.55 -18.21
CA GLY A 109 17.49 4.18 -17.36
C GLY A 109 17.29 3.73 -15.93
N GLY A 110 18.25 2.96 -15.42
CA GLY A 110 18.24 2.40 -14.08
C GLY A 110 18.09 3.47 -12.99
N ASN A 111 17.88 2.96 -11.80
CA ASN A 111 17.66 3.68 -10.56
C ASN A 111 18.79 4.67 -10.24
N GLU A 112 18.75 5.86 -10.84
CA GLU A 112 19.46 7.04 -10.35
C GLU A 112 18.51 7.87 -9.49
N TYR A 113 18.15 7.29 -8.34
CA TYR A 113 17.78 8.07 -7.16
C TYR A 113 18.75 7.67 -6.04
N ALA A 114 20.05 7.69 -6.36
CA ALA A 114 21.07 7.92 -5.36
C ALA A 114 20.93 9.38 -4.95
N ILE A 115 20.21 9.60 -3.85
CA ILE A 115 20.40 10.76 -2.99
C ILE A 115 21.90 10.90 -2.70
N ASN A 116 22.43 12.11 -2.89
CA ASN A 116 23.76 12.49 -2.41
C ASN A 116 23.90 12.21 -0.91
#